data_AF-A0A1F9CUG2-F1
#
_entry.id   AF-A0A1F9CUG2-F1
#
_cell.length_a   1.000
_cell.length_b   1.000
_cell.length_c   1.000
_cell.angle_alpha   90.00
_cell.angle_beta   90.00
_cell.angle_gamma   90.00
#
_symmetry.space_group_name_H-M   'P 1'
#
loop_
_entity.id
_entity.type
_entity.pdbx_description
1 polymer ?
#
loop_
_entity_poly.entity_id
_entity_poly.type
_entity_poly.pdbx_seq_one_letter_code
_entity_poly.pdbx_strand_id
1 'polypeptide(L)' 'MVFPDARVRYSYAEFKAICDRFARGLMHLGLPPGANMALWCTNRPEWVVAQMGSGALWRRDGHGEPRVPPE' A
#
# COMPACT_ATOMS: atom_id res chain seq x y z
N MET A 1 6.01 -8.45 8.62
CA MET A 1 5.12 -7.77 9.59
C MET A 1 4.60 -8.80 10.59
N VAL A 2 4.53 -8.48 11.89
CA VAL A 2 4.02 -9.39 12.93
C VAL A 2 3.05 -8.64 13.84
N PHE A 3 1.85 -9.19 14.04
CA PHE A 3 0.83 -8.72 14.99
C PHE A 3 0.29 -9.93 15.77
N PRO A 4 0.82 -10.21 16.98
CA PRO A 4 0.49 -11.41 17.75
C PRO A 4 -0.99 -11.55 18.09
N ASP A 5 -1.61 -10.48 18.59
CA ASP A 5 -3.03 -10.47 18.99
C ASP A 5 -3.97 -10.75 17.81
N ALA A 6 -3.52 -10.41 16.60
CA ALA A 6 -4.22 -10.66 15.35
C ALA A 6 -3.93 -12.05 14.74
N ARG A 7 -2.97 -12.79 15.32
CA ARG A 7 -2.37 -13.99 14.72
C ARG A 7 -1.85 -13.77 13.30
N VAL A 8 -1.35 -12.56 13.01
CA VAL A 8 -0.81 -12.19 11.69
C VAL A 8 0.70 -12.24 11.72
N ARG A 9 1.27 -12.98 10.76
CA ARG A 9 2.71 -12.99 10.48
C ARG A 9 2.92 -13.06 8.97
N TYR A 10 3.50 -12.01 8.42
CA TYR A 10 3.92 -11.96 7.03
C TYR A 10 5.43 -11.85 6.95
N SER A 11 6.02 -12.61 6.04
CA SER A 11 7.35 -12.35 5.51
C SER A 11 7.40 -10.97 4.83
N TYR A 12 8.61 -10.53 4.50
CA TYR A 12 8.77 -9.26 3.82
C TYR A 12 8.12 -9.27 2.42
N ALA A 13 8.26 -10.37 1.68
CA ALA A 13 7.70 -10.53 0.34
C ALA A 13 6.16 -10.50 0.36
N GLU A 14 5.54 -11.24 1.28
CA GLU A 14 4.08 -11.24 1.43
C GLU A 14 3.56 -9.85 1.82
N PHE A 15 4.19 -9.21 2.80
CA PHE A 15 3.80 -7.87 3.21
C PHE A 15 3.93 -6.85 2.07
N LYS A 16 5.03 -6.93 1.30
CA LYS A 16 5.21 -6.11 0.10
C LYS A 16 4.09 -6.33 -0.92
N ALA A 17 3.72 -7.58 -1.19
CA ALA A 17 2.65 -7.89 -2.14
C ALA A 17 1.29 -7.34 -1.69
N ILE A 18 1.00 -7.38 -0.38
CA ILE A 18 -0.21 -6.78 0.20
C ILE A 18 -0.20 -5.26 0.02
N CYS A 19 0.91 -4.59 0.33
CA CYS A 19 1.07 -3.15 0.12
C CYS A 19 0.92 -2.76 -1.36
N ASP A 20 1.49 -3.55 -2.28
CA ASP A 20 1.34 -3.33 -3.72
C ASP A 20 -0.12 -3.46 -4.17
N ARG A 21 -0.86 -4.42 -3.60
CA ARG A 21 -2.30 -4.58 -3.88
C ARG A 21 -3.11 -3.41 -3.34
N PHE A 22 -2.81 -2.94 -2.14
CA PHE A 22 -3.45 -1.77 -1.54
C PHE A 22 -3.26 -0.51 -2.41
N ALA A 23 -2.03 -0.25 -2.86
CA ALA A 23 -1.73 0.87 -3.75
C ALA A 23 -2.53 0.83 -5.06
N ARG A 24 -2.62 -0.35 -5.70
CA ARG A 24 -3.46 -0.53 -6.90
C ARG A 24 -4.93 -0.23 -6.63
N GLY A 25 -5.44 -0.61 -5.46
CA GLY A 25 -6.80 -0.27 -5.03
C GLY A 25 -7.01 1.24 -4.91
N LEU A 26 -6.07 1.95 -4.30
CA LEU A 26 -6.12 3.42 -4.22
C LEU A 26 -6.11 4.08 -5.61
N MET A 27 -5.29 3.58 -6.54
CA MET A 27 -5.27 4.11 -7.91
C MET A 27 -6.61 3.88 -8.62
N HIS A 28 -7.23 2.70 -8.45
CA HIS A 28 -8.55 2.41 -9.02
C HIS A 28 -9.66 3.29 -8.42
N LEU A 29 -9.49 3.73 -7.17
CA LEU A 29 -10.37 4.72 -6.54
C LEU A 29 -10.06 6.17 -6.96
N GLY A 30 -9.13 6.37 -7.92
CA GLY A 30 -8.80 7.68 -8.46
C GLY A 30 -7.78 8.48 -7.63
N LEU A 31 -7.02 7.85 -6.72
CA LEU A 31 -5.91 8.50 -6.03
C LEU A 31 -4.60 8.31 -6.82
N PRO A 32 -4.11 9.35 -7.51
CA PRO A 32 -2.85 9.26 -8.24
C PRO A 32 -1.64 9.32 -7.29
N PRO A 33 -0.46 8.88 -7.75
CA PRO A 33 0.81 9.17 -7.08
C PRO A 33 0.97 10.67 -6.84
N GLY A 34 1.38 11.06 -5.63
CA GLY A 34 1.53 12.46 -5.21
C GLY A 34 0.26 13.15 -4.73
N ALA A 35 -0.89 12.46 -4.72
CA ALA A 35 -2.05 12.94 -3.99
C ALA A 35 -1.77 13.04 -2.49
N ASN A 36 -2.23 14.12 -1.88
CA ASN A 36 -2.25 14.24 -0.42
C ASN A 36 -3.36 13.36 0.14
N MET A 37 -3.05 12.57 1.18
CA MET A 37 -4.04 11.79 1.92
C MET A 37 -3.73 11.81 3.42
N ALA A 38 -4.78 11.76 4.23
CA ALA A 38 -4.67 11.49 5.65
C ALA A 38 -5.08 10.05 5.91
N LEU A 39 -4.32 9.35 6.75
CA LEU A 39 -4.68 8.02 7.23
C LEU A 39 -5.15 8.12 8.68
N TRP A 40 -6.39 7.69 8.93
CA TRP A 40 -6.92 7.48 10.27
C TRP A 40 -7.30 6.02 10.40
N CYS A 41 -6.59 5.28 11.25
CA CYS A 41 -6.93 3.88 11.53
C CYS A 41 -6.72 3.54 13.00
N THR A 42 -7.43 2.51 13.46
CA THR A 42 -7.15 1.83 14.73
C THR A 42 -5.83 1.05 14.67
N ASN A 43 -5.22 0.75 15.82
CA ASN A 43 -3.97 -0.04 15.90
C ASN A 43 -4.18 -1.53 15.54
N ARG A 44 -4.38 -1.77 14.24
CA ARG A 44 -4.63 -3.06 13.60
C ARG A 44 -3.65 -3.28 12.45
N PRO A 45 -3.36 -4.52 12.01
CA PRO A 45 -2.41 -4.80 10.94
C PRO A 45 -2.63 -3.96 9.66
N GLU A 46 -3.88 -3.68 9.35
CA GLU A 46 -4.32 -2.88 8.20
C GLU A 46 -3.78 -1.44 8.24
N TRP A 47 -3.57 -0.86 9.43
CA TRP A 47 -2.94 0.46 9.57
C TRP A 47 -1.54 0.47 8.97
N VAL A 48 -0.74 -0.55 9.25
CA VAL A 48 0.64 -0.65 8.76
C VAL A 48 0.65 -0.95 7.25
N VAL A 49 -0.33 -1.72 6.76
CA VAL A 49 -0.54 -1.88 5.32
C VAL A 49 -0.89 -0.55 4.65
N ALA A 50 -1.78 0.24 5.23
CA ALA A 50 -2.19 1.53 4.67
C ALA A 50 -1.03 2.54 4.69
N GLN A 51 -0.27 2.59 5.79
CA GLN A 51 0.90 3.45 5.96
C GLN A 51 2.00 3.13 4.93
N MET A 52 2.34 1.85 4.76
CA MET A 52 3.42 1.45 3.84
C MET A 52 2.94 1.35 2.39
N GLY A 53 1.68 0.97 2.18
CA GLY A 53 1.05 0.81 0.88
C GLY A 53 0.75 2.14 0.20
N SER A 54 0.42 3.20 0.93
CA SER A 54 0.29 4.54 0.34
C SER A 54 1.61 5.00 -0.31
N GLY A 55 2.75 4.75 0.33
CA GLY A 55 4.07 5.01 -0.25
C GLY A 55 4.38 4.17 -1.49
N ALA A 56 3.72 3.02 -1.64
CA ALA A 56 3.89 2.17 -2.82
C ALA A 56 3.27 2.75 -4.11
N LEU A 57 2.42 3.79 -4.01
CA LEU A 57 1.94 4.55 -5.18
C LEU A 57 3.09 5.17 -5.98
N TRP A 58 4.19 5.53 -5.31
CA TRP A 58 5.36 6.16 -5.95
C TRP A 58 6.33 5.18 -6.60
N ARG A 59 6.10 3.86 -6.49
CA ARG A 59 7.02 2.91 -7.09
C ARG A 59 6.93 2.99 -8.61
N ARG A 60 8.00 3.54 -9.18
CA ARG A 60 8.23 3.64 -10.62
C ARG A 60 8.48 2.24 -11.18
N ASP A 61 7.88 1.94 -12.32
CA ASP A 61 8.40 0.86 -13.16
C ASP A 61 9.78 1.30 -13.68
N GLY A 62 10.62 0.37 -14.15
CA GLY A 62 12.04 0.61 -14.50
C GLY A 62 12.34 1.74 -15.50
N HIS A 63 11.33 2.44 -16.00
CA HIS A 63 11.39 3.59 -16.91
C HIS A 63 11.13 4.95 -16.25
N GLY A 64 10.96 5.02 -14.92
CA GLY A 64 10.85 6.31 -14.24
C GLY A 64 9.46 6.98 -14.34
N GLU A 65 8.46 6.29 -14.85
CA GLU A 65 7.08 6.80 -14.85
C GLU A 65 6.27 6.20 -13.69
N PRO A 66 5.40 7.00 -13.05
CA PRO A 66 4.45 6.47 -12.07
C PRO A 66 3.54 5.44 -12.74
N ARG A 67 3.34 4.30 -12.10
CA ARG A 67 2.46 3.25 -12.62
C ARG A 67 1.01 3.74 -12.61
N VAL A 68 0.46 4.06 -13.77
CA VAL A 68 -0.96 4.43 -13.94
C VAL A 68 -1.76 3.15 -14.28
N PRO A 69 -2.90 2.87 -13.63
CA PRO A 69 -3.75 1.75 -14.04
C PRO A 69 -4.32 1.99 -15.44
N PRO A 70 -4.49 0.94 -16.27
CA PRO A 70 -5.32 1.04 -17.45
C PRO A 70 -6.78 1.30 -17.04
N GLU A 71 -7.47 2.07 -17.89
CA GLU A 71 -8.88 2.44 -17.81
C GLU A 71 -9.86 1.26 -17.76
#